data_AF-A0A9E5E0U0-F1
#
_entry.id   AF-A0A9E5E0U0-F1
#
_cell.length_a   1.000
_cell.length_b   1.000
_cell.length_c   1.000
_cell.angle_alpha   90.00
_cell.angle_beta   90.00
_cell.angle_gamma   90.00
#
_symmetry.space_group_name_H-M   'P 1'
#
loop_
_entity.id
_entity.type
_entity.pdbx_description
1 polymer ?
#
loop_
_entity_poly.entity_id
_entity_poly.type
_entity_poly.pdbx_seq_one_letter_code
_entity_poly.pdbx_strand_id
1 'polypeptide(L)'
;MATKTTRKRTKGDVWPRKVTFGRVSVSVYRRSIPSGGFGYMVANYAGGKRRFDSYPTEAEVLEAAQRLARQLSERQVVAAGMTNAQAADYAAAVQTLAPFNLPLSGTVSTVAECLKLVGGDLPSLHAAAKFYAARHKQTTRKPVANVVAELLAVKVARRASPRYLQDLRYRLGNFAADFRKDCCDVTTAHVQAWFDALRLSPQSYMNYRRVAHLLFGFAVARGYAVDNPVVGVEKLKVRGSEMEVYTAAELRKLLTTASPDFLPRIALGGLAGLRSAEIERLEWADVRLAERLIVVGKDKAKTASRRTVPICDALAAWLASYATQSGLLWKWGPEQFSKAQKKTAAVSGVKWKRNGLRHSYASYRFAQTADAGRVAGECGNSAAVIHKHYRELVKPADAEKWFAVKPEGAAANIVPLVLNQ
;
A
#
# COMPACT_ATOMS: atom_id res chain seq x y z
N MET A 1 -81.11 -41.91 69.59
CA MET A 1 -80.72 -40.49 69.63
C MET A 1 -79.21 -40.38 69.50
N ALA A 2 -78.76 -39.83 68.38
CA ALA A 2 -77.37 -39.52 68.12
C ALA A 2 -77.03 -38.16 68.71
N THR A 3 -75.82 -38.01 69.25
CA THR A 3 -75.21 -36.69 69.40
C THR A 3 -73.76 -36.78 68.96
N LYS A 4 -73.54 -36.50 67.67
CA LYS A 4 -72.22 -36.24 67.09
C LYS A 4 -71.67 -34.95 67.71
N THR A 5 -70.53 -35.03 68.38
CA THR A 5 -69.80 -33.87 68.87
C THR A 5 -69.09 -33.20 67.69
N THR A 6 -69.68 -32.15 67.15
CA THR A 6 -69.12 -31.36 66.05
C THR A 6 -67.94 -30.53 66.56
N ARG A 7 -66.70 -30.95 66.27
CA ARG A 7 -65.49 -30.16 66.54
C ARG A 7 -65.52 -28.90 65.66
N LYS A 8 -65.69 -27.73 66.29
CA LYS A 8 -65.65 -26.41 65.64
C LYS A 8 -64.22 -26.18 65.12
N ARG A 9 -63.99 -26.27 63.80
CA ARG A 9 -62.70 -25.95 63.16
C ARG A 9 -62.35 -24.48 63.45
N THR A 10 -61.21 -24.25 64.11
CA THR A 10 -60.62 -22.93 64.30
C THR A 10 -60.27 -22.32 62.94
N LYS A 11 -60.50 -21.00 62.80
CA LYS A 11 -60.36 -20.20 61.57
C LYS A 11 -58.96 -20.28 60.90
N GLY A 12 -57.95 -20.87 61.56
CA GLY A 12 -56.59 -21.05 61.07
C GLY A 12 -56.31 -22.32 60.25
N ASP A 13 -57.28 -23.25 60.15
CA ASP A 13 -57.07 -24.59 59.56
C ASP A 13 -57.74 -24.79 58.19
N VAL A 14 -58.15 -23.70 57.53
CA VAL A 14 -58.77 -23.72 56.20
C VAL A 14 -57.69 -23.62 55.13
N TRP A 15 -57.47 -24.72 54.42
CA TRP A 15 -56.59 -24.82 53.28
C TRP A 15 -57.40 -25.19 52.02
N PRO A 16 -57.05 -24.69 50.82
CA PRO A 16 -55.94 -23.79 50.54
C PRO A 16 -56.17 -22.37 51.09
N ARG A 17 -55.09 -21.73 51.57
CA ARG A 17 -55.12 -20.31 51.95
C ARG A 17 -54.99 -19.45 50.70
N LYS A 18 -55.63 -18.28 50.69
CA LYS A 18 -55.51 -17.31 49.59
C LYS A 18 -54.72 -16.10 50.07
N VAL A 19 -53.67 -15.76 49.34
CA VAL A 19 -52.90 -14.53 49.53
C VAL A 19 -53.27 -13.58 48.41
N THR A 20 -53.76 -12.39 48.76
CA THR A 20 -54.26 -11.40 47.80
C THR A 20 -53.40 -10.16 47.81
N PHE A 21 -53.07 -9.65 46.63
CA PHE A 21 -52.44 -8.34 46.44
C PHE A 21 -53.10 -7.66 45.22
N GLY A 22 -53.65 -6.46 45.41
CA GLY A 22 -54.46 -5.80 44.39
C GLY A 22 -55.67 -6.65 43.98
N ARG A 23 -55.83 -6.89 42.66
CA ARG A 23 -56.89 -7.75 42.09
C ARG A 23 -56.46 -9.21 41.91
N VAL A 24 -55.23 -9.57 42.29
CA VAL A 24 -54.68 -10.90 42.09
C VAL A 24 -54.75 -11.72 43.38
N SER A 25 -55.19 -12.98 43.28
CA SER A 25 -55.22 -13.93 44.38
C SER A 25 -54.42 -15.19 44.03
N VAL A 26 -53.48 -15.54 44.89
CA VAL A 26 -52.63 -16.72 44.78
C VAL A 26 -53.03 -17.72 45.86
N SER A 27 -53.16 -19.00 45.49
CA SER A 27 -53.55 -20.07 46.43
C SER A 27 -52.32 -20.79 46.98
N VAL A 28 -52.29 -20.95 48.30
CA VAL A 28 -51.27 -21.65 49.06
C VAL A 28 -51.86 -22.95 49.61
N TYR A 29 -51.17 -24.05 49.39
CA TYR A 29 -51.59 -25.39 49.76
C TYR A 29 -50.67 -25.95 50.83
N ARG A 30 -51.24 -26.77 51.72
CA ARG A 30 -50.52 -27.53 52.73
C ARG A 30 -50.73 -29.01 52.46
N ARG A 31 -49.66 -29.79 52.38
CA ARG A 31 -49.70 -31.24 52.13
C ARG A 31 -48.94 -31.98 53.23
N SER A 32 -49.46 -33.12 53.70
CA SER A 32 -48.73 -33.97 54.64
C SER A 32 -47.57 -34.69 53.93
N ILE A 33 -46.40 -34.73 54.56
CA ILE A 33 -45.18 -35.37 54.02
C ILE A 33 -44.97 -36.74 54.70
N PRO A 34 -44.49 -37.78 53.99
CA PRO A 34 -44.23 -39.11 54.56
C PRO A 34 -43.30 -39.15 55.78
N SER A 35 -42.38 -38.19 55.92
CA SER A 35 -41.42 -38.08 57.04
C SER A 35 -42.01 -37.49 58.32
N GLY A 36 -43.32 -37.21 58.35
CA GLY A 36 -43.95 -36.40 59.40
C GLY A 36 -43.84 -34.90 59.11
N GLY A 37 -44.87 -34.14 59.50
CA GLY A 37 -44.98 -32.69 59.24
C GLY A 37 -45.76 -32.34 57.97
N PHE A 38 -45.67 -31.06 57.58
CA PHE A 38 -46.37 -30.49 56.43
C PHE A 38 -45.40 -29.81 55.46
N GLY A 39 -45.61 -30.04 54.17
CA GLY A 39 -45.01 -29.28 53.08
C GLY A 39 -45.95 -28.21 52.58
N TYR A 40 -45.38 -27.08 52.16
CA TYR A 40 -46.13 -25.91 51.75
C TYR A 40 -45.87 -25.59 50.28
N MET A 41 -46.92 -25.25 49.53
CA MET A 41 -46.81 -25.02 48.09
C MET A 41 -47.62 -23.81 47.66
N VAL A 42 -47.07 -22.99 46.77
CA VAL A 42 -47.78 -21.88 46.11
C VAL A 42 -48.22 -22.34 44.72
N ALA A 43 -49.50 -22.17 44.36
CA ALA A 43 -49.96 -22.38 42.99
C ALA A 43 -49.63 -21.16 42.12
N ASN A 44 -48.70 -21.36 41.19
CA ASN A 44 -48.24 -20.37 40.23
C ASN A 44 -48.83 -20.64 38.84
N TYR A 45 -49.50 -19.64 38.26
CA TYR A 45 -50.14 -19.72 36.94
C TYR A 45 -49.47 -18.79 35.91
N ALA A 46 -48.33 -18.17 36.23
CA ALA A 46 -47.66 -17.20 35.35
C ALA A 46 -47.31 -17.79 33.96
N GLY A 47 -47.01 -19.09 33.89
CA GLY A 47 -46.70 -19.81 32.64
C GLY A 47 -47.92 -20.37 31.90
N GLY A 48 -49.15 -19.94 32.22
CA GLY A 48 -50.40 -20.41 31.58
C GLY A 48 -50.88 -21.79 32.03
N LYS A 49 -50.02 -22.61 32.66
CA LYS A 49 -50.36 -23.86 33.35
C LYS A 49 -50.04 -23.76 34.84
N ARG A 50 -50.76 -24.50 35.68
CA ARG A 50 -50.53 -24.53 37.12
C ARG A 50 -49.21 -25.25 37.44
N ARG A 51 -48.27 -24.54 38.06
CA ARG A 51 -47.06 -25.08 38.70
C ARG A 51 -47.16 -24.93 40.21
N PHE A 52 -46.65 -25.89 40.97
CA PHE A 52 -46.53 -25.75 42.42
C PHE A 52 -45.09 -25.47 42.81
N ASP A 53 -44.85 -24.28 43.35
CA ASP A 53 -43.56 -23.90 43.91
C ASP A 53 -43.55 -24.31 45.39
N SER A 54 -42.65 -25.23 45.77
CA SER A 54 -42.62 -25.85 47.10
C SER A 54 -41.66 -25.12 48.03
N TYR A 55 -42.06 -24.96 49.29
CA TYR A 55 -41.32 -24.26 50.33
C TYR A 55 -41.30 -25.11 51.63
N PRO A 56 -40.19 -25.05 52.40
CA PRO A 56 -40.02 -25.86 53.60
C PRO A 56 -40.86 -25.37 54.79
N THR A 57 -41.26 -24.10 54.85
CA THR A 57 -41.98 -23.51 56.00
C THR A 57 -43.24 -22.74 55.62
N GLU A 58 -44.17 -22.58 56.58
CA GLU A 58 -45.41 -21.80 56.39
C GLU A 58 -45.12 -20.30 56.17
N ALA A 59 -44.11 -19.76 56.83
CA ALA A 59 -43.72 -18.36 56.67
C ALA A 59 -43.17 -18.10 55.25
N GLU A 60 -42.25 -18.93 54.79
CA GLU A 60 -41.64 -18.79 53.46
C GLU A 60 -42.67 -18.93 52.32
N VAL A 61 -43.62 -19.85 52.45
CA VAL A 61 -44.67 -20.03 51.44
C VAL A 61 -45.59 -18.81 51.37
N LEU A 62 -45.87 -18.15 52.49
CA LEU A 62 -46.75 -16.98 52.54
C LEU A 62 -46.04 -15.75 51.97
N GLU A 63 -44.76 -15.54 52.31
CA GLU A 63 -43.94 -14.49 51.71
C GLU A 63 -43.77 -14.70 50.20
N ALA A 64 -43.55 -15.94 49.77
CA ALA A 64 -43.48 -16.28 48.35
C ALA A 64 -44.80 -16.03 47.63
N ALA A 65 -45.93 -16.40 48.24
CA ALA A 65 -47.26 -16.14 47.68
C ALA A 65 -47.55 -14.64 47.59
N GLN A 66 -47.09 -13.83 48.55
CA GLN A 66 -47.24 -12.38 48.53
C GLN A 66 -46.36 -11.72 47.46
N ARG A 67 -45.11 -12.18 47.30
CA ARG A 67 -44.23 -11.77 46.18
C ARG A 67 -44.84 -12.12 44.83
N LEU A 68 -45.35 -13.35 44.68
CA LEU A 68 -45.97 -13.80 43.44
C LEU A 68 -47.24 -12.99 43.11
N ALA A 69 -48.10 -12.74 44.10
CA ALA A 69 -49.30 -11.93 43.92
C ALA A 69 -48.96 -10.49 43.48
N ARG A 70 -47.88 -9.91 44.03
CA ARG A 70 -47.37 -8.59 43.65
C ARG A 70 -46.84 -8.57 42.22
N GLN A 71 -45.95 -9.51 41.86
CA GLN A 71 -45.38 -9.61 40.52
C GLN A 71 -46.46 -9.80 39.44
N LEU A 72 -47.46 -10.66 39.71
CA LEU A 72 -48.60 -10.85 38.81
C LEU A 72 -49.47 -9.59 38.70
N SER A 73 -49.70 -8.88 39.82
CA SER A 73 -50.45 -7.61 39.82
C SER A 73 -49.74 -6.50 39.04
N GLU A 74 -48.41 -6.45 39.09
CA GLU A 74 -47.56 -5.50 38.36
C GLU A 74 -47.31 -5.92 36.90
N ARG A 75 -48.01 -6.96 36.40
CA ARG A 75 -47.86 -7.54 35.05
C ARG A 75 -46.45 -8.04 34.74
N GLN A 76 -45.63 -8.31 35.76
CA GLN A 76 -44.30 -8.91 35.63
C GLN A 76 -44.41 -10.45 35.49
N VAL A 77 -45.22 -10.89 34.53
CA VAL A 77 -45.57 -12.32 34.34
C VAL A 77 -44.33 -13.17 34.05
N VAL A 78 -43.33 -12.61 33.37
CA VAL A 78 -42.06 -13.30 33.09
C VAL A 78 -41.26 -13.53 34.38
N ALA A 79 -41.10 -12.51 35.22
CA ALA A 79 -40.41 -12.63 36.51
C ALA A 79 -41.16 -13.58 37.48
N ALA A 80 -42.50 -13.53 37.46
CA ALA A 80 -43.35 -14.45 38.21
C ALA A 80 -43.26 -15.91 37.73
N GLY A 81 -42.92 -16.13 36.46
CA GLY A 81 -42.77 -17.46 35.85
C GLY A 81 -41.37 -18.05 35.95
N MET A 82 -40.34 -17.25 36.25
CA MET A 82 -38.96 -17.71 36.31
C MET A 82 -38.80 -18.85 37.33
N THR A 83 -38.10 -19.91 36.92
CA THR A 83 -37.67 -20.97 37.82
C THR A 83 -36.43 -20.54 38.59
N ASN A 84 -36.13 -21.23 39.70
CA ASN A 84 -34.88 -21.02 40.43
C ASN A 84 -33.64 -21.25 39.55
N ALA A 85 -33.71 -22.19 38.60
CA ALA A 85 -32.65 -22.42 37.62
C ALA A 85 -32.47 -21.20 36.69
N GLN A 86 -33.56 -20.65 36.16
CA GLN A 86 -33.49 -19.45 35.29
C GLN A 86 -33.01 -18.21 36.06
N ALA A 87 -33.37 -18.07 37.34
CA ALA A 87 -32.87 -17.01 38.19
C ALA A 87 -31.36 -17.16 38.48
N ALA A 88 -30.90 -18.39 38.71
CA ALA A 88 -29.48 -18.70 38.87
C ALA A 88 -28.68 -18.43 37.59
N ASP A 89 -29.19 -18.83 36.42
CA ASP A 89 -28.57 -18.57 35.12
C ASP A 89 -28.44 -17.06 34.84
N TYR A 90 -29.50 -16.29 35.12
CA TYR A 90 -29.46 -14.83 35.02
C TYR A 90 -28.39 -14.23 35.95
N ALA A 91 -28.35 -14.65 37.21
CA ALA A 91 -27.37 -14.16 38.18
C ALA A 91 -25.93 -14.50 37.73
N ALA A 92 -25.69 -15.72 37.25
CA ALA A 92 -24.40 -16.15 36.72
C ALA A 92 -23.99 -15.32 35.48
N ALA A 93 -24.92 -15.04 34.57
CA ALA A 93 -24.66 -14.21 33.40
C ALA A 93 -24.28 -12.77 33.79
N VAL A 94 -24.99 -12.17 34.75
CA VAL A 94 -24.67 -10.83 35.26
C VAL A 94 -23.31 -10.80 35.95
N GLN A 95 -22.99 -11.81 36.79
CA GLN A 95 -21.69 -11.93 37.44
C GLN A 95 -20.55 -12.08 36.43
N THR A 96 -20.76 -12.86 35.37
CA THR A 96 -19.77 -13.06 34.29
C THR A 96 -19.45 -11.75 33.54
N LEU A 97 -20.45 -10.88 33.37
CA LEU A 97 -20.30 -9.61 32.67
C LEU A 97 -19.79 -8.46 33.57
N ALA A 98 -19.81 -8.63 34.89
CA ALA A 98 -19.43 -7.58 35.85
C ALA A 98 -18.02 -6.99 35.61
N PRO A 99 -16.96 -7.76 35.30
CA PRO A 99 -15.63 -7.21 35.04
C PRO A 99 -15.57 -6.29 33.81
N PHE A 100 -16.50 -6.45 32.87
CA PHE A 100 -16.54 -5.68 31.62
C PHE A 100 -17.48 -4.48 31.69
N ASN A 101 -18.24 -4.33 32.80
CA ASN A 101 -19.25 -3.28 32.99
C ASN A 101 -20.27 -3.19 31.84
N LEU A 102 -20.72 -4.35 31.32
CA LEU A 102 -21.66 -4.42 30.20
C LEU A 102 -23.06 -4.86 30.65
N PRO A 103 -24.14 -4.24 30.13
CA PRO A 103 -25.51 -4.67 30.42
C PRO A 103 -25.83 -5.99 29.71
N LEU A 104 -26.54 -6.90 30.38
CA LEU A 104 -26.88 -8.22 29.83
C LEU A 104 -27.67 -8.11 28.50
N SER A 105 -28.70 -7.26 28.45
CA SER A 105 -29.54 -7.07 27.26
C SER A 105 -28.75 -6.54 26.06
N GLY A 106 -27.89 -5.54 26.27
CA GLY A 106 -27.00 -5.00 25.23
C GLY A 106 -25.97 -6.03 24.76
N THR A 107 -25.44 -6.85 25.69
CA THR A 107 -24.49 -7.91 25.36
C THR A 107 -25.12 -8.97 24.48
N VAL A 108 -26.30 -9.47 24.85
CA VAL A 108 -27.04 -10.47 24.06
C VAL A 108 -27.37 -9.93 22.66
N SER A 109 -27.79 -8.67 22.56
CA SER A 109 -28.10 -8.03 21.27
C SER A 109 -26.87 -7.94 20.36
N THR A 110 -25.73 -7.50 20.91
CA THR A 110 -24.46 -7.44 20.15
C THR A 110 -23.99 -8.82 19.72
N VAL A 111 -24.04 -9.82 20.61
CA VAL A 111 -23.66 -11.20 20.27
C VAL A 111 -24.55 -11.76 19.16
N ALA A 112 -25.86 -11.49 19.20
CA ALA A 112 -26.78 -11.92 18.14
C ALA A 112 -26.42 -11.29 16.78
N GLU A 113 -26.09 -9.99 16.72
CA GLU A 113 -25.61 -9.35 15.49
C GLU A 113 -24.29 -9.93 15.01
N CYS A 114 -23.32 -10.17 15.91
CA CYS A 114 -22.06 -10.78 15.53
C CYS A 114 -22.24 -12.23 15.02
N LEU A 115 -23.16 -12.99 15.60
CA LEU A 115 -23.47 -14.34 15.15
C LEU A 115 -24.04 -14.36 13.72
N LYS A 116 -24.80 -13.34 13.30
CA LYS A 116 -25.26 -13.21 11.91
C LYS A 116 -24.09 -13.10 10.91
N LEU A 117 -22.97 -12.51 11.32
CA LEU A 117 -21.79 -12.33 10.48
C LEU A 117 -20.98 -13.63 10.29
N VAL A 118 -21.05 -14.54 11.26
CA VAL A 118 -20.22 -15.75 11.30
C VAL A 118 -21.01 -17.04 11.10
N GLY A 119 -22.27 -16.96 10.68
CA GLY A 119 -23.11 -18.14 10.37
C GLY A 119 -23.84 -18.75 11.56
N GLY A 120 -23.96 -18.04 12.68
CA GLY A 120 -24.80 -18.41 13.81
C GLY A 120 -24.12 -19.23 14.91
N ASP A 121 -22.82 -19.51 14.82
CA ASP A 121 -22.11 -20.34 15.79
C ASP A 121 -21.11 -19.58 16.68
N LEU A 122 -21.16 -19.86 17.98
CA LEU A 122 -20.30 -19.24 19.00
C LEU A 122 -18.81 -19.56 18.81
N PRO A 123 -18.38 -20.77 18.40
CA PRO A 123 -16.98 -21.06 18.10
C PRO A 123 -16.39 -20.16 16.99
N SER A 124 -17.13 -19.92 15.90
CA SER A 124 -16.71 -19.02 14.83
C SER A 124 -16.66 -17.58 15.27
N LEU A 125 -17.57 -17.14 16.15
CA LEU A 125 -17.49 -15.81 16.76
C LEU A 125 -16.20 -15.65 17.58
N HIS A 126 -15.86 -16.66 18.37
CA HIS A 126 -14.62 -16.67 19.15
C HIS A 126 -13.39 -16.73 18.22
N ALA A 127 -13.42 -17.55 17.16
CA ALA A 127 -12.35 -17.62 16.16
C ALA A 127 -12.17 -16.27 15.43
N ALA A 128 -13.26 -15.58 15.10
CA ALA A 128 -13.24 -14.24 14.50
C ALA A 128 -12.62 -13.21 15.46
N ALA A 129 -12.98 -13.23 16.75
CA ALA A 129 -12.39 -12.35 17.75
C ALA A 129 -10.88 -12.62 17.93
N LYS A 130 -10.46 -13.89 17.97
CA LYS A 130 -9.03 -14.27 18.01
C LYS A 130 -8.29 -13.87 16.73
N PHE A 131 -8.92 -14.06 15.57
CA PHE A 131 -8.37 -13.64 14.29
C PHE A 131 -8.17 -12.12 14.26
N TYR A 132 -9.18 -11.37 14.71
CA TYR A 132 -9.11 -9.93 14.86
C TYR A 132 -7.97 -9.55 15.81
N ALA A 133 -7.92 -10.07 17.04
CA ALA A 133 -6.83 -9.76 17.96
C ALA A 133 -5.42 -10.09 17.39
N ALA A 134 -5.28 -11.19 16.66
CA ALA A 134 -4.00 -11.63 16.08
C ALA A 134 -3.58 -10.85 14.82
N ARG A 135 -4.53 -10.30 14.05
CA ARG A 135 -4.27 -9.65 12.75
C ARG A 135 -4.62 -8.17 12.72
N HIS A 136 -5.38 -7.69 13.69
CA HIS A 136 -5.69 -6.28 13.86
C HIS A 136 -4.41 -5.58 14.29
N LYS A 137 -3.76 -4.95 13.31
CA LYS A 137 -2.53 -4.20 13.51
C LYS A 137 -2.86 -2.98 14.35
N GLN A 138 -2.57 -3.03 15.65
CA GLN A 138 -2.41 -1.79 16.41
C GLN A 138 -1.30 -0.98 15.73
N THR A 139 -1.64 0.17 15.19
CA THR A 139 -0.64 1.02 14.55
C THR A 139 0.23 1.68 15.59
N THR A 140 1.55 1.51 15.46
CA THR A 140 2.49 2.31 16.23
C THR A 140 2.56 3.70 15.61
N ARG A 141 2.21 4.73 16.40
CA ARG A 141 2.34 6.13 15.98
C ARG A 141 3.79 6.43 15.63
N LYS A 142 4.00 6.97 14.42
CA LYS A 142 5.33 7.34 13.93
C LYS A 142 5.24 8.47 12.91
N PRO A 143 6.03 9.54 13.08
CA PRO A 143 6.04 10.66 12.14
C PRO A 143 6.46 10.23 10.74
N VAL A 144 5.82 10.82 9.72
CA VAL A 144 6.15 10.57 8.31
C VAL A 144 7.65 10.74 8.02
N ALA A 145 8.26 11.80 8.56
CA ALA A 145 9.70 12.06 8.39
C ALA A 145 10.58 10.90 8.89
N ASN A 146 10.24 10.30 10.03
CA ASN A 146 10.98 9.18 10.60
C ASN A 146 10.82 7.92 9.76
N VAL A 147 9.61 7.66 9.25
CA VAL A 147 9.36 6.52 8.34
C VAL A 147 10.10 6.69 7.01
N VAL A 148 10.19 7.92 6.49
CA VAL A 148 11.00 8.23 5.30
C VAL A 148 12.49 7.95 5.55
N ALA A 149 13.04 8.38 6.69
CA ALA A 149 14.43 8.12 7.05
C ALA A 149 14.73 6.61 7.12
N GLU A 150 13.85 5.83 7.74
CA GLU A 150 13.99 4.37 7.81
C GLU A 150 13.90 3.69 6.45
N LEU A 151 12.94 4.10 5.61
CA LEU A 151 12.82 3.57 4.25
C LEU A 151 14.11 3.85 3.46
N LEU A 152 14.66 5.05 3.56
CA LEU A 152 15.92 5.40 2.89
C LEU A 152 17.09 4.57 3.40
N ALA A 153 17.22 4.38 4.72
CA ALA A 153 18.25 3.53 5.31
C ALA A 153 18.16 2.08 4.80
N VAL A 154 16.96 1.52 4.73
CA VAL A 154 16.73 0.16 4.18
C VAL A 154 17.12 0.10 2.70
N LYS A 155 16.82 1.13 1.90
CA LYS A 155 17.20 1.15 0.47
C LYS A 155 18.72 1.28 0.29
N VAL A 156 19.40 2.06 1.12
CA VAL A 156 20.88 2.15 1.13
C VAL A 156 21.50 0.80 1.48
N ALA A 157 21.06 0.16 2.57
CA ALA A 157 21.56 -1.15 3.00
C ALA A 157 21.38 -2.23 1.93
N ARG A 158 20.28 -2.16 1.16
CA ARG A 158 20.00 -3.05 0.02
C ARG A 158 20.70 -2.63 -1.28
N ARG A 159 21.70 -1.76 -1.23
CA ARG A 159 22.52 -1.30 -2.36
C ARG A 159 21.69 -0.75 -3.52
N ALA A 160 20.61 -0.04 -3.21
CA ALA A 160 19.84 0.69 -4.23
C ALA A 160 20.73 1.70 -4.97
N SER A 161 20.55 1.85 -6.29
CA SER A 161 21.39 2.75 -7.07
C SER A 161 21.35 4.20 -6.58
N PRO A 162 22.46 4.97 -6.65
CA PRO A 162 22.51 6.36 -6.19
C PRO A 162 21.42 7.25 -6.79
N ARG A 163 21.13 7.07 -8.08
CA ARG A 163 20.09 7.82 -8.79
C ARG A 163 18.68 7.54 -8.25
N TYR A 164 18.40 6.28 -7.90
CA TYR A 164 17.12 5.92 -7.30
C TYR A 164 16.99 6.50 -5.89
N LEU A 165 18.05 6.42 -5.08
CA LEU A 165 18.09 7.05 -3.76
C LEU A 165 17.89 8.57 -3.84
N GLN A 166 18.45 9.23 -4.85
CA GLN A 166 18.25 10.67 -5.09
C GLN A 166 16.78 10.99 -5.41
N ASP A 167 16.11 10.21 -6.28
CA ASP A 167 14.68 10.38 -6.58
C ASP A 167 13.82 10.19 -5.32
N LEU A 168 14.12 9.17 -4.51
CA LEU A 168 13.43 8.94 -3.24
C LEU A 168 13.64 10.10 -2.26
N ARG A 169 14.88 10.53 -2.04
CA ARG A 169 15.20 11.65 -1.14
C ARG A 169 14.48 12.93 -1.56
N TYR A 170 14.48 13.25 -2.85
CA TYR A 170 13.83 14.43 -3.37
C TYR A 170 12.31 14.39 -3.14
N ARG A 171 11.63 13.32 -3.58
CA ARG A 171 10.16 13.27 -3.52
C ARG A 171 9.63 13.03 -2.11
N LEU A 172 10.27 12.12 -1.36
CA LEU A 172 9.88 11.83 0.02
C LEU A 172 10.29 12.95 0.98
N GLY A 173 11.38 13.67 0.69
CA GLY A 173 11.76 14.86 1.45
C GLY A 173 10.70 15.95 1.35
N ASN A 174 10.24 16.27 0.13
CA ASN A 174 9.13 17.21 -0.06
C ASN A 174 7.86 16.73 0.65
N PHE A 175 7.51 15.46 0.48
CA PHE A 175 6.34 14.89 1.14
C PHE A 175 6.45 14.99 2.67
N ALA A 176 7.59 14.63 3.26
CA ALA A 176 7.79 14.71 4.70
C ALA A 176 7.79 16.14 5.24
N ALA A 177 8.25 17.12 4.47
CA ALA A 177 8.22 18.53 4.85
C ALA A 177 6.78 19.06 5.00
N ASP A 178 5.90 18.62 4.11
CA ASP A 178 4.50 19.06 4.05
C ASP A 178 3.59 18.22 4.98
N PHE A 179 3.94 16.97 5.25
CA PHE A 179 3.20 16.07 6.15
C PHE A 179 3.84 15.96 7.54
N ARG A 180 3.67 16.99 8.35
CA ARG A 180 4.11 17.04 9.76
C ARG A 180 3.15 16.31 10.72
N LYS A 181 2.82 15.06 10.41
CA LYS A 181 1.94 14.19 11.20
C LYS A 181 2.40 12.74 11.20
N ASP A 182 1.77 11.91 12.02
CA ASP A 182 2.03 10.47 12.04
C ASP A 182 1.47 9.78 10.81
N CYS A 183 2.12 8.70 10.34
CA CYS A 183 1.68 7.94 9.18
C CYS A 183 0.24 7.40 9.32
N CYS A 184 -0.19 7.03 10.54
CA CYS A 184 -1.54 6.55 10.80
C CYS A 184 -2.64 7.61 10.68
N ASP A 185 -2.28 8.90 10.71
CA ASP A 185 -3.22 10.02 10.60
C ASP A 185 -3.28 10.60 9.16
N VAL A 186 -2.53 10.01 8.22
CA VAL A 186 -2.54 10.42 6.81
C VAL A 186 -3.67 9.70 6.07
N THR A 187 -4.60 10.47 5.53
CA THR A 187 -5.77 9.96 4.79
C THR A 187 -5.60 10.18 3.30
N THR A 188 -6.37 9.47 2.48
CA THR A 188 -6.41 9.68 1.03
C THR A 188 -6.74 11.14 0.66
N ALA A 189 -7.66 11.77 1.38
CA ALA A 189 -8.02 13.17 1.16
C ALA A 189 -6.84 14.13 1.40
N HIS A 190 -6.06 13.91 2.46
CA HIS A 190 -4.84 14.71 2.70
C HIS A 190 -3.85 14.56 1.54
N VAL A 191 -3.64 13.32 1.06
CA VAL A 191 -2.70 13.06 -0.03
C VAL A 191 -3.19 13.67 -1.35
N GLN A 192 -4.48 13.53 -1.69
CA GLN A 192 -5.06 14.13 -2.90
C GLN A 192 -4.90 15.66 -2.89
N ALA A 193 -5.27 16.33 -1.80
CA ALA A 193 -5.13 17.78 -1.66
C ALA A 193 -3.68 18.25 -1.87
N TRP A 194 -2.70 17.48 -1.37
CA TRP A 194 -1.28 17.76 -1.61
C TRP A 194 -0.89 17.62 -3.09
N PHE A 195 -1.35 16.56 -3.76
CA PHE A 195 -1.10 16.39 -5.20
C PHE A 195 -1.71 17.52 -6.05
N ASP A 196 -2.92 17.96 -5.71
CA ASP A 196 -3.62 19.03 -6.41
C ASP A 196 -2.87 20.37 -6.26
N ALA A 197 -2.32 20.63 -5.07
CA ALA A 197 -1.53 21.83 -4.79
C ALA A 197 -0.22 21.90 -5.59
N LEU A 198 0.42 20.76 -5.88
CA LEU A 198 1.71 20.73 -6.59
C LEU A 198 1.62 21.07 -8.09
N ARG A 199 0.42 21.04 -8.70
CA ARG A 199 0.17 21.36 -10.12
C ARG A 199 1.17 20.69 -11.09
N LEU A 200 1.42 19.39 -10.88
CA LEU A 200 2.41 18.62 -11.62
C LEU A 200 1.91 18.22 -13.01
N SER A 201 2.84 18.07 -13.96
CA SER A 201 2.53 17.37 -15.21
C SER A 201 2.16 15.90 -14.95
N PRO A 202 1.35 15.24 -15.82
CA PRO A 202 0.87 13.87 -15.57
C PRO A 202 1.98 12.86 -15.26
N GLN A 203 3.12 12.95 -15.95
CA GLN A 203 4.25 12.05 -15.71
C GLN A 203 4.90 12.31 -14.34
N SER A 204 5.05 13.58 -13.95
CA SER A 204 5.59 13.95 -12.63
C SER A 204 4.64 13.55 -11.51
N TYR A 205 3.33 13.78 -11.69
CA TYR A 205 2.28 13.32 -10.79
C TYR A 205 2.41 11.82 -10.53
N MET A 206 2.45 11.00 -11.59
CA MET A 206 2.55 9.54 -11.45
C MET A 206 3.87 9.11 -10.79
N ASN A 207 4.97 9.84 -11.01
CA ASN A 207 6.24 9.57 -10.34
C ASN A 207 6.19 9.86 -8.83
N TYR A 208 5.59 10.98 -8.42
CA TYR A 208 5.33 11.28 -7.01
C TYR A 208 4.39 10.25 -6.40
N ARG A 209 3.28 9.92 -7.06
CA ARG A 209 2.31 8.91 -6.59
C ARG A 209 2.96 7.55 -6.38
N ARG A 210 3.81 7.10 -7.30
CA ARG A 210 4.57 5.85 -7.16
C ARG A 210 5.44 5.84 -5.90
N VAL A 211 6.14 6.94 -5.64
CA VAL A 211 7.06 7.05 -4.50
C VAL A 211 6.31 7.19 -3.16
N ALA A 212 5.23 7.97 -3.12
CA ALA A 212 4.34 8.03 -1.97
C ALA A 212 3.69 6.67 -1.68
N HIS A 213 3.25 5.96 -2.72
CA HIS A 213 2.69 4.62 -2.57
C HIS A 213 3.70 3.62 -1.99
N LEU A 214 4.98 3.71 -2.40
CA LEU A 214 6.07 2.94 -1.80
C LEU A 214 6.25 3.25 -0.31
N LEU A 215 6.21 4.52 0.08
CA LEU A 215 6.33 4.94 1.48
C LEU A 215 5.24 4.31 2.35
N PHE A 216 3.97 4.45 1.94
CA PHE A 216 2.88 3.91 2.74
C PHE A 216 2.75 2.39 2.66
N GLY A 217 3.19 1.76 1.57
CA GLY A 217 3.37 0.31 1.53
C GLY A 217 4.39 -0.17 2.55
N PHE A 218 5.49 0.57 2.72
CA PHE A 218 6.49 0.30 3.77
C PHE A 218 5.92 0.56 5.18
N ALA A 219 5.18 1.66 5.37
CA ALA A 219 4.54 2.00 6.65
C ALA A 219 3.56 0.90 7.11
N VAL A 220 2.68 0.42 6.22
CA VAL A 220 1.72 -0.66 6.51
C VAL A 220 2.41 -1.99 6.83
N ALA A 221 3.50 -2.29 6.12
CA ALA A 221 4.29 -3.50 6.37
C ALA A 221 4.99 -3.46 7.74
N ARG A 222 5.32 -2.28 8.25
CA ARG A 222 5.96 -2.05 9.55
C ARG A 222 4.98 -1.73 10.69
N GLY A 223 3.68 -1.69 10.41
CA GLY A 223 2.65 -1.37 11.41
C GLY A 223 2.55 0.11 11.78
N TYR A 224 3.05 1.03 10.94
CA TYR A 224 2.96 2.48 11.17
C TYR A 224 1.71 3.12 10.56
N ALA A 225 0.98 2.38 9.73
CA ALA A 225 -0.30 2.78 9.13
C ALA A 225 -1.20 1.55 8.99
N VAL A 226 -2.53 1.78 9.05
CA VAL A 226 -3.54 0.71 8.88
C VAL A 226 -3.59 0.29 7.42
N ASP A 227 -3.70 1.27 6.53
CA ASP A 227 -3.81 1.10 5.09
C ASP A 227 -2.90 2.08 4.34
N ASN A 228 -2.88 1.97 3.00
CA ASN A 228 -2.09 2.83 2.16
C ASN A 228 -2.98 3.93 1.57
N PRO A 229 -2.92 5.18 2.08
CA PRO A 229 -3.80 6.27 1.66
C PRO A 229 -3.62 6.66 0.18
N VAL A 230 -2.52 6.24 -0.46
CA VAL A 230 -2.23 6.53 -1.87
C VAL A 230 -2.98 5.60 -2.83
N VAL A 231 -3.61 4.53 -2.34
CA VAL A 231 -4.39 3.61 -3.18
C VAL A 231 -5.55 4.34 -3.85
N GLY A 232 -6.33 5.10 -3.08
CA GLY A 232 -7.49 5.87 -3.55
C GLY A 232 -7.16 7.21 -4.22
N VAL A 233 -5.90 7.64 -4.24
CA VAL A 233 -5.48 8.87 -4.92
C VAL A 233 -5.62 8.69 -6.43
N GLU A 234 -6.10 9.74 -7.10
CA GLU A 234 -6.34 9.78 -8.54
C GLU A 234 -5.12 9.27 -9.34
N LYS A 235 -5.39 8.71 -10.52
CA LYS A 235 -4.35 8.29 -11.47
C LYS A 235 -4.52 9.10 -12.75
N LEU A 236 -3.54 9.93 -13.05
CA LEU A 236 -3.53 10.67 -14.31
C LEU A 236 -3.05 9.77 -15.47
N LYS A 237 -3.77 9.83 -16.59
CA LYS A 237 -3.33 9.18 -17.83
C LYS A 237 -2.16 9.95 -18.42
N VAL A 238 -0.99 9.33 -18.45
CA VAL A 238 0.19 9.89 -19.11
C VAL A 238 0.06 9.66 -20.62
N ARG A 239 -0.14 10.74 -21.38
CA ARG A 239 0.00 10.73 -22.84
C ARG A 239 1.49 10.84 -23.20
N GLY A 240 1.92 10.08 -24.21
CA GLY A 240 3.27 10.22 -24.75
C GLY A 240 3.41 11.58 -25.43
N SER A 241 4.54 12.24 -25.24
CA SER A 241 4.91 13.41 -26.04
C SER A 241 5.46 12.94 -27.39
N GLU A 242 5.32 13.76 -28.43
CA GLU A 242 6.08 13.56 -29.67
C GLU A 242 7.58 13.53 -29.37
N MET A 243 8.31 12.68 -30.08
CA MET A 243 9.75 12.55 -29.89
C MET A 243 10.46 13.56 -30.76
N GLU A 244 11.15 14.48 -30.11
CA GLU A 244 12.04 15.42 -30.80
C GLU A 244 13.40 14.75 -31.05
N VAL A 245 13.84 14.78 -32.32
CA VAL A 245 15.19 14.38 -32.74
C VAL A 245 16.00 15.58 -33.19
N TYR A 246 17.31 15.49 -33.09
CA TYR A 246 18.24 16.48 -33.61
C TYR A 246 18.48 16.26 -35.10
N THR A 247 18.77 17.33 -35.83
CA THR A 247 19.33 17.24 -37.18
C THR A 247 20.85 17.01 -37.12
N ALA A 248 21.45 16.54 -38.22
CA ALA A 248 22.91 16.39 -38.29
C ALA A 248 23.64 17.72 -38.03
N ALA A 249 23.08 18.85 -38.48
CA ALA A 249 23.62 20.18 -38.23
C ALA A 249 23.55 20.58 -36.74
N GLU A 250 22.43 20.27 -36.06
CA GLU A 250 22.31 20.50 -34.62
C GLU A 250 23.28 19.63 -33.81
N LEU A 251 23.45 18.35 -34.18
CA LEU A 251 24.42 17.47 -33.54
C LEU A 251 25.84 18.01 -33.70
N ARG A 252 26.22 18.45 -34.91
CA ARG A 252 27.52 19.07 -35.16
C ARG A 252 27.75 20.26 -34.23
N LYS A 253 26.80 21.20 -34.16
CA LYS A 253 26.88 22.38 -33.27
C LYS A 253 27.04 21.97 -31.81
N LEU A 254 26.31 20.96 -31.35
CA LEU A 254 26.44 20.46 -29.97
C LEU A 254 27.81 19.84 -29.71
N LEU A 255 28.35 19.06 -30.64
CA LEU A 255 29.67 18.42 -30.49
C LEU A 255 30.82 19.42 -30.54
N THR A 256 30.76 20.41 -31.44
CA THR A 256 31.83 21.41 -31.58
C THR A 256 31.89 22.42 -30.44
N THR A 257 30.76 22.66 -29.76
CA THR A 257 30.68 23.64 -28.64
C THR A 257 30.79 23.01 -27.26
N ALA A 258 30.66 21.68 -27.16
CA ALA A 258 30.79 20.98 -25.89
C ALA A 258 32.20 21.15 -25.31
N SER A 259 32.28 21.26 -23.98
CA SER A 259 33.59 21.17 -23.32
C SER A 259 34.22 19.79 -23.58
N PRO A 260 35.57 19.68 -23.56
CA PRO A 260 36.25 18.40 -23.76
C PRO A 260 35.72 17.29 -22.84
N ASP A 261 35.35 17.65 -21.62
CA ASP A 261 34.78 16.72 -20.64
C ASP A 261 33.36 16.24 -20.96
N PHE A 262 32.56 17.03 -21.67
CA PHE A 262 31.15 16.75 -21.95
C PHE A 262 30.94 16.18 -23.36
N LEU A 263 31.85 16.47 -24.28
CA LEU A 263 31.81 16.03 -25.68
C LEU A 263 31.63 14.51 -25.84
N PRO A 264 32.40 13.63 -25.15
CA PRO A 264 32.24 12.19 -25.29
C PRO A 264 30.82 11.69 -25.01
N ARG A 265 30.08 12.40 -24.15
CA ARG A 265 28.72 12.04 -23.77
C ARG A 265 27.71 12.38 -24.85
N ILE A 266 27.89 13.54 -25.48
CA ILE A 266 27.08 13.92 -26.64
C ILE A 266 27.35 12.94 -27.78
N ALA A 267 28.63 12.62 -28.02
CA ALA A 267 29.03 11.68 -29.06
C ALA A 267 28.45 10.28 -28.83
N LEU A 268 28.61 9.71 -27.63
CA LEU A 268 28.06 8.38 -27.28
C LEU A 268 26.53 8.36 -27.28
N GLY A 269 25.88 9.43 -26.83
CA GLY A 269 24.43 9.54 -26.84
C GLY A 269 23.88 9.63 -28.26
N GLY A 270 24.50 10.42 -29.12
CA GLY A 270 24.03 10.73 -30.48
C GLY A 270 24.46 9.72 -31.55
N LEU A 271 25.66 9.15 -31.43
CA LEU A 271 26.24 8.26 -32.44
C LEU A 271 26.30 6.78 -32.00
N ALA A 272 25.97 6.48 -30.75
CA ALA A 272 25.81 5.10 -30.24
C ALA A 272 24.51 4.88 -29.44
N GLY A 273 23.68 5.90 -29.24
CA GLY A 273 22.36 5.74 -28.62
C GLY A 273 22.38 5.36 -27.14
N LEU A 274 23.50 5.51 -26.44
CA LEU A 274 23.58 5.19 -25.01
C LEU A 274 22.68 6.12 -24.18
N ARG A 275 22.09 5.60 -23.12
CA ARG A 275 21.32 6.42 -22.16
C ARG A 275 22.29 7.27 -21.33
N SER A 276 21.87 8.48 -20.93
CA SER A 276 22.68 9.33 -20.04
C SER A 276 23.11 8.60 -18.76
N ALA A 277 22.22 7.81 -18.16
CA ALA A 277 22.53 7.01 -16.97
C ALA A 277 23.50 5.83 -17.24
N GLU A 278 23.56 5.31 -18.46
CA GLU A 278 24.56 4.30 -18.86
C GLU A 278 25.92 4.99 -19.01
N ILE A 279 25.96 6.15 -19.66
CA ILE A 279 27.18 6.96 -19.84
C ILE A 279 27.73 7.44 -18.48
N GLU A 280 26.88 7.79 -17.52
CA GLU A 280 27.27 8.15 -16.14
C GLU A 280 28.03 7.03 -15.42
N ARG A 281 27.87 5.76 -15.82
CA ARG A 281 28.54 4.61 -15.21
C ARG A 281 29.57 3.96 -16.12
N LEU A 282 29.72 4.46 -17.34
CA LEU A 282 30.63 3.91 -18.33
C LEU A 282 32.06 4.31 -17.97
N GLU A 283 32.98 3.37 -18.13
CA GLU A 283 34.41 3.59 -18.00
C GLU A 283 35.05 3.63 -19.38
N TRP A 284 36.20 4.30 -19.51
CA TRP A 284 36.93 4.34 -20.76
C TRP A 284 37.34 2.95 -21.26
N ALA A 285 37.60 1.99 -20.35
CA ALA A 285 37.88 0.60 -20.70
C ALA A 285 36.70 -0.13 -21.38
N ASP A 286 35.46 0.36 -21.23
CA ASP A 286 34.29 -0.17 -21.93
C ASP A 286 34.23 0.31 -23.39
N VAL A 287 34.93 1.40 -23.73
CA VAL A 287 34.95 2.03 -25.06
C VAL A 287 36.20 1.56 -25.82
N ARG A 288 36.06 0.44 -26.52
CA ARG A 288 37.17 -0.21 -27.22
C ARG A 288 37.28 0.36 -28.63
N LEU A 289 37.97 1.48 -28.75
CA LEU A 289 38.13 2.19 -30.04
C LEU A 289 38.82 1.34 -31.11
N ALA A 290 39.85 0.58 -30.74
CA ALA A 290 40.55 -0.32 -31.66
C ALA A 290 39.63 -1.44 -32.21
N GLU A 291 38.79 -2.01 -31.34
CA GLU A 291 37.82 -3.05 -31.71
C GLU A 291 36.51 -2.48 -32.31
N ARG A 292 36.40 -1.15 -32.42
CA ARG A 292 35.19 -0.43 -32.86
C ARG A 292 33.91 -0.85 -32.12
N LEU A 293 34.00 -1.09 -30.81
CA LEU A 293 32.85 -1.51 -30.01
C LEU A 293 32.81 -0.90 -28.61
N ILE A 294 31.60 -0.73 -28.09
CA ILE A 294 31.33 -0.32 -26.71
C ILE A 294 30.66 -1.48 -25.98
N VAL A 295 31.18 -1.86 -24.82
CA VAL A 295 30.57 -2.89 -23.97
C VAL A 295 29.72 -2.23 -22.90
N VAL A 296 28.39 -2.31 -23.01
CA VAL A 296 27.50 -1.88 -21.94
C VAL A 296 27.23 -3.08 -21.02
N GLY A 297 27.95 -3.13 -19.90
CA GLY A 297 27.82 -4.17 -18.88
C GLY A 297 26.45 -4.20 -18.19
N LYS A 298 26.10 -5.36 -17.59
CA LYS A 298 24.81 -5.55 -16.90
C LYS A 298 24.60 -4.52 -15.78
N ASP A 299 25.65 -4.20 -15.02
CA ASP A 299 25.57 -3.26 -13.88
C ASP A 299 25.39 -1.79 -14.31
N LYS A 300 25.69 -1.51 -15.58
CA LYS A 300 25.64 -0.18 -16.19
C LYS A 300 24.29 0.06 -16.91
N ALA A 301 23.58 -1.00 -17.29
CA ALA A 301 22.30 -0.95 -18.01
C ALA A 301 21.06 -0.88 -17.08
N LYS A 302 20.00 -0.17 -17.53
CA LYS A 302 18.73 -0.08 -16.79
C LYS A 302 18.01 -1.44 -16.67
N THR A 303 18.12 -2.29 -17.69
CA THR A 303 17.43 -3.59 -17.78
C THR A 303 18.32 -4.78 -17.39
N ALA A 304 19.53 -4.52 -16.88
CA ALA A 304 20.51 -5.55 -16.52
C ALA A 304 20.90 -6.52 -17.67
N SER A 305 20.66 -6.14 -18.93
CA SER A 305 21.13 -6.90 -20.09
C SER A 305 22.46 -6.32 -20.60
N ARG A 306 23.46 -7.20 -20.76
CA ARG A 306 24.74 -6.87 -21.38
C ARG A 306 24.53 -6.75 -22.88
N ARG A 307 25.10 -5.72 -23.49
CA ARG A 307 25.09 -5.55 -24.94
C ARG A 307 26.38 -4.94 -25.45
N THR A 308 26.68 -5.19 -26.71
CA THR A 308 27.71 -4.48 -27.46
C THR A 308 27.06 -3.47 -28.39
N VAL A 309 27.69 -2.31 -28.56
CA VAL A 309 27.23 -1.26 -29.46
C VAL A 309 28.37 -0.92 -30.42
N PRO A 310 28.15 -0.94 -31.75
CA PRO A 310 29.20 -0.64 -32.71
C PRO A 310 29.61 0.85 -32.67
N ILE A 311 30.89 1.12 -32.90
CA ILE A 311 31.45 2.47 -33.04
C ILE A 311 31.57 2.80 -34.54
N CYS A 312 30.72 3.69 -35.02
CA CYS A 312 30.81 4.22 -36.39
C CYS A 312 32.03 5.15 -36.56
N ASP A 313 32.41 5.44 -37.80
CA ASP A 313 33.58 6.29 -38.10
C ASP A 313 33.49 7.69 -37.53
N ALA A 314 32.30 8.29 -37.53
CA ALA A 314 32.09 9.58 -36.88
C ALA A 314 32.40 9.51 -35.39
N LEU A 315 31.88 8.50 -34.68
CA LEU A 315 32.11 8.35 -33.26
C LEU A 315 33.58 8.08 -32.93
N ALA A 316 34.24 7.23 -33.73
CA ALA A 316 35.68 6.97 -33.59
C ALA A 316 36.49 8.27 -33.74
N ALA A 317 36.17 9.10 -34.74
CA ALA A 317 36.86 10.37 -34.97
C ALA A 317 36.68 11.35 -33.80
N TRP A 318 35.48 11.47 -33.24
CA TRP A 318 35.22 12.34 -32.07
C TRP A 318 35.89 11.86 -30.79
N LEU A 319 36.10 10.55 -30.64
CA LEU A 319 36.69 9.95 -29.45
C LEU A 319 38.21 9.71 -29.57
N ALA A 320 38.81 9.99 -30.72
CA ALA A 320 40.22 9.68 -30.99
C ALA A 320 41.17 10.33 -29.96
N SER A 321 40.94 11.59 -29.58
CA SER A 321 41.73 12.31 -28.57
C SER A 321 41.54 11.80 -27.13
N TYR A 322 40.62 10.87 -26.91
CA TYR A 322 40.32 10.28 -25.61
C TYR A 322 40.81 8.84 -25.47
N ALA A 323 41.49 8.29 -26.49
CA ALA A 323 41.88 6.88 -26.52
C ALA A 323 42.79 6.45 -25.36
N THR A 324 43.54 7.38 -24.77
CA THR A 324 44.45 7.14 -23.63
C THR A 324 43.81 7.44 -22.27
N GLN A 325 42.55 7.86 -22.23
CA GLN A 325 41.86 8.16 -20.98
C GLN A 325 41.50 6.87 -20.23
N SER A 326 41.41 6.96 -18.91
CA SER A 326 41.11 5.83 -18.03
C SER A 326 40.10 6.21 -16.94
N GLY A 327 39.55 5.20 -16.27
CA GLY A 327 38.52 5.38 -15.24
C GLY A 327 37.15 5.75 -15.80
N LEU A 328 36.33 6.41 -14.98
CA LEU A 328 34.98 6.82 -15.36
C LEU A 328 35.01 7.85 -16.50
N LEU A 329 34.21 7.63 -17.53
CA LEU A 329 34.04 8.56 -18.64
C LEU A 329 33.49 9.91 -18.16
N TRP A 330 32.64 9.88 -17.14
CA TRP A 330 32.21 11.08 -16.45
C TRP A 330 32.45 11.00 -14.96
N LYS A 331 33.41 11.80 -14.51
CA LYS A 331 33.87 11.85 -13.13
C LYS A 331 33.04 12.75 -12.20
N TRP A 332 32.03 13.48 -12.72
CA TRP A 332 31.27 14.45 -11.92
C TRP A 332 29.84 14.01 -11.59
N GLY A 333 29.15 14.76 -10.74
CA GLY A 333 27.78 14.47 -10.34
C GLY A 333 26.71 14.92 -11.35
N PRO A 334 25.42 14.64 -11.03
CA PRO A 334 24.27 15.06 -11.84
C PRO A 334 24.11 16.58 -12.01
N GLU A 335 24.59 17.37 -11.04
CA GLU A 335 24.53 18.83 -11.10
C GLU A 335 25.47 19.38 -12.18
N GLN A 336 26.72 18.91 -12.20
CA GLN A 336 27.69 19.26 -13.22
C GLN A 336 27.21 18.81 -14.61
N PHE A 337 26.52 17.66 -14.69
CA PHE A 337 25.88 17.22 -15.92
C PHE A 337 24.85 18.24 -16.41
N SER A 338 23.91 18.64 -15.55
CA SER A 338 22.89 19.64 -15.87
C SER A 338 23.53 20.98 -16.28
N LYS A 339 24.58 21.41 -15.59
CA LYS A 339 25.32 22.64 -15.90
C LYS A 339 26.02 22.56 -17.26
N ALA A 340 26.73 21.48 -17.55
CA ALA A 340 27.42 21.28 -18.83
C ALA A 340 26.42 21.20 -20.00
N GLN A 341 25.30 20.51 -19.80
CA GLN A 341 24.22 20.42 -20.77
C GLN A 341 23.62 21.80 -21.08
N LYS A 342 23.24 22.57 -20.05
CA LYS A 342 22.69 23.93 -20.22
C LYS A 342 23.69 24.86 -20.90
N LYS A 343 24.96 24.82 -20.48
CA LYS A 343 26.03 25.63 -21.08
C LYS A 343 26.20 25.31 -22.57
N THR A 344 26.29 24.02 -22.92
CA THR A 344 26.45 23.60 -24.32
C THR A 344 25.26 24.00 -25.18
N ALA A 345 24.03 23.81 -24.67
CA ALA A 345 22.82 24.24 -25.38
C ALA A 345 22.77 25.76 -25.60
N ALA A 346 23.15 26.55 -24.58
CA ALA A 346 23.20 28.00 -24.69
C ALA A 346 24.24 28.47 -25.71
N VAL A 347 25.47 27.94 -25.66
CA VAL A 347 26.57 28.34 -26.55
C VAL A 347 26.34 27.89 -28.00
N SER A 348 25.77 26.70 -28.21
CA SER A 348 25.45 26.19 -29.55
C SER A 348 24.24 26.87 -30.20
N GLY A 349 23.41 27.57 -29.42
CA GLY A 349 22.10 28.05 -29.86
C GLY A 349 21.10 26.91 -30.15
N VAL A 350 21.41 25.67 -29.77
CA VAL A 350 20.54 24.52 -30.01
C VAL A 350 19.69 24.25 -28.76
N LYS A 351 18.36 24.29 -28.92
CA LYS A 351 17.43 23.90 -27.85
C LYS A 351 17.68 22.46 -27.43
N TRP A 352 17.89 22.22 -26.13
CA TRP A 352 18.11 20.87 -25.63
C TRP A 352 16.81 20.04 -25.64
N LYS A 353 16.80 18.95 -26.41
CA LYS A 353 15.68 18.01 -26.57
C LYS A 353 15.80 16.90 -25.53
N ARG A 354 14.73 16.65 -24.76
CA ARG A 354 14.77 15.65 -23.67
C ARG A 354 14.96 14.25 -24.26
N ASN A 355 16.03 13.55 -23.87
CA ASN A 355 16.48 12.28 -24.47
C ASN A 355 16.76 12.37 -25.98
N GLY A 356 16.90 13.58 -26.53
CA GLY A 356 16.97 13.82 -27.96
C GLY A 356 18.13 13.09 -28.64
N LEU A 357 19.32 13.03 -28.01
CA LEU A 357 20.48 12.34 -28.57
C LEU A 357 20.19 10.87 -28.88
N ARG A 358 19.62 10.16 -27.90
CA ARG A 358 19.26 8.75 -28.06
C ARG A 358 18.10 8.55 -29.02
N HIS A 359 17.09 9.41 -28.98
CA HIS A 359 15.99 9.37 -29.94
C HIS A 359 16.50 9.58 -31.37
N SER A 360 17.46 10.49 -31.55
CA SER A 360 18.10 10.75 -32.84
C SER A 360 18.85 9.52 -33.32
N TYR A 361 19.74 8.96 -32.50
CA TYR A 361 20.43 7.72 -32.85
C TYR A 361 19.45 6.62 -33.27
N ALA A 362 18.43 6.33 -32.45
CA ALA A 362 17.48 5.27 -32.74
C ALA A 362 16.72 5.51 -34.07
N SER A 363 16.37 6.75 -34.35
CA SER A 363 15.65 7.13 -35.58
C SER A 363 16.54 7.01 -36.81
N TYR A 364 17.72 7.63 -36.80
CA TYR A 364 18.64 7.57 -37.94
C TYR A 364 19.20 6.16 -38.14
N ARG A 365 19.51 5.43 -37.07
CA ARG A 365 19.99 4.05 -37.16
C ARG A 365 18.93 3.12 -37.72
N PHE A 366 17.67 3.33 -37.37
CA PHE A 366 16.59 2.54 -37.92
C PHE A 366 16.34 2.88 -39.39
N ALA A 367 16.39 4.15 -39.78
CA ALA A 367 16.34 4.56 -41.19
C ALA A 367 17.51 4.01 -42.02
N GLN A 368 18.70 3.88 -41.42
CA GLN A 368 19.89 3.32 -42.08
C GLN A 368 19.82 1.79 -42.26
N THR A 369 19.24 1.08 -41.30
CA THR A 369 19.32 -0.40 -41.27
C THR A 369 18.01 -1.09 -41.65
N ALA A 370 16.88 -0.38 -41.57
CA ALA A 370 15.54 -0.94 -41.65
C ALA A 370 15.28 -2.11 -40.67
N ASP A 371 16.13 -2.30 -39.66
CA ASP A 371 16.07 -3.43 -38.72
C ASP A 371 15.86 -2.94 -37.28
N ALA A 372 14.61 -3.02 -36.83
CA ALA A 372 14.24 -2.64 -35.47
C ALA A 372 14.83 -3.57 -34.40
N GLY A 373 15.10 -4.84 -34.72
CA GLY A 373 15.70 -5.81 -33.81
C GLY A 373 17.16 -5.45 -33.52
N ARG A 374 17.92 -5.12 -34.57
CA ARG A 374 19.29 -4.62 -34.44
C ARG A 374 19.34 -3.33 -33.63
N VAL A 375 18.54 -2.32 -33.99
CA VAL A 375 18.51 -1.05 -33.25
C VAL A 375 18.06 -1.24 -31.80
N ALA A 376 17.13 -2.16 -31.55
CA ALA A 376 16.71 -2.53 -30.21
C ALA A 376 17.84 -3.16 -29.40
N GLY A 377 18.62 -4.05 -30.02
CA GLY A 377 19.84 -4.62 -29.47
C GLY A 377 20.84 -3.52 -29.08
N GLU A 378 21.21 -2.65 -30.02
CA GLU A 378 22.17 -1.54 -29.83
C GLU A 378 21.70 -0.54 -28.74
N CYS A 379 20.41 -0.19 -28.74
CA CYS A 379 19.82 0.71 -27.76
C CYS A 379 19.55 0.03 -26.39
N GLY A 380 19.48 -1.29 -26.30
CA GLY A 380 18.94 -1.98 -25.12
C GLY A 380 17.46 -1.61 -24.89
N ASN A 381 16.63 -1.82 -25.90
CA ASN A 381 15.18 -1.60 -25.91
C ASN A 381 14.48 -2.82 -26.51
N SER A 382 13.14 -2.86 -26.56
CA SER A 382 12.43 -3.87 -27.35
C SER A 382 12.22 -3.40 -28.79
N ALA A 383 12.21 -4.34 -29.74
CA ALA A 383 11.92 -4.06 -31.16
C ALA A 383 10.55 -3.40 -31.33
N ALA A 384 9.54 -3.82 -30.56
CA ALA A 384 8.21 -3.20 -30.54
C ALA A 384 8.26 -1.71 -30.16
N VAL A 385 9.07 -1.34 -29.16
CA VAL A 385 9.24 0.07 -28.78
C VAL A 385 10.00 0.82 -29.86
N ILE A 386 11.02 0.23 -30.50
CA ILE A 386 11.71 0.87 -31.62
C ILE A 386 10.75 1.14 -32.79
N HIS A 387 9.99 0.13 -33.21
CA HIS A 387 9.02 0.25 -34.28
C HIS A 387 7.94 1.30 -34.00
N LYS A 388 7.34 1.25 -32.81
CA LYS A 388 6.26 2.15 -32.43
C LYS A 388 6.68 3.62 -32.44
N HIS A 389 7.95 3.88 -32.12
CA HIS A 389 8.41 5.23 -31.80
C HIS A 389 9.35 5.85 -32.84
N TYR A 390 10.08 5.06 -33.63
CA TYR A 390 11.13 5.60 -34.51
C TYR A 390 10.96 5.23 -35.98
N ARG A 391 9.95 4.41 -36.33
CA ARG A 391 9.65 4.12 -37.74
C ARG A 391 9.32 5.42 -38.47
N GLU A 392 9.94 5.62 -39.63
CA GLU A 392 9.66 6.71 -40.58
C GLU A 392 9.81 8.13 -40.02
N LEU A 393 10.46 8.30 -38.86
CA LEU A 393 10.69 9.62 -38.27
C LEU A 393 11.69 10.45 -39.09
N VAL A 394 12.61 9.80 -39.80
CA VAL A 394 13.68 10.42 -40.59
C VAL A 394 13.91 9.66 -41.89
N LYS A 395 14.40 10.35 -42.93
CA LYS A 395 14.71 9.76 -44.24
C LYS A 395 16.09 9.06 -44.22
N PRO A 396 16.29 7.98 -45.00
CA PRO A 396 17.61 7.32 -45.11
C PRO A 396 18.76 8.28 -45.48
N ALA A 397 18.52 9.21 -46.42
CA ALA A 397 19.52 10.22 -46.82
C ALA A 397 19.96 11.14 -45.67
N ASP A 398 19.09 11.40 -44.69
CA ASP A 398 19.45 12.20 -43.51
C ASP A 398 20.21 11.36 -42.46
N ALA A 399 20.02 10.04 -42.46
CA ALA A 399 20.81 9.13 -41.62
C ALA A 399 22.27 9.07 -42.06
N GLU A 400 22.54 9.09 -43.38
CA GLU A 400 23.89 9.19 -43.91
C GLU A 400 24.59 10.47 -43.42
N LYS A 401 23.89 11.62 -43.50
CA LYS A 401 24.40 12.90 -42.97
C LYS A 401 24.66 12.84 -41.46
N TRP A 402 23.78 12.20 -40.69
CA TRP A 402 23.93 12.04 -39.24
C TRP A 402 25.20 11.27 -38.87
N PHE A 403 25.44 10.11 -39.50
CA PHE A 403 26.62 9.28 -39.24
C PHE A 403 27.89 9.76 -39.93
N ALA A 404 27.81 10.83 -40.75
CA ALA A 404 28.95 11.53 -41.34
C ALA A 404 29.43 12.74 -40.51
N VAL A 405 28.80 13.05 -39.37
CA VAL A 405 29.21 14.19 -38.52
C VAL A 405 30.56 13.89 -37.85
N LYS A 406 31.67 14.34 -38.46
CA LYS A 406 33.05 14.24 -37.96
C LYS A 406 33.61 15.60 -37.50
N PRO A 407 34.66 15.63 -36.64
CA PRO A 407 35.38 16.87 -36.30
C PRO A 407 35.94 17.57 -37.55
N GLU A 408 36.05 18.89 -37.50
CA GLU A 408 36.76 19.66 -38.53
C GLU A 408 38.26 19.29 -38.50
N GLY A 409 38.85 19.03 -39.67
CA GLY A 409 40.24 18.53 -39.78
C GLY A 409 40.39 17.01 -39.92
N ALA A 410 39.30 16.22 -39.87
CA ALA A 410 39.35 14.77 -40.12
C ALA A 410 39.45 14.40 -41.63
N ALA A 411 39.63 15.38 -42.52
CA ALA A 411 39.86 15.16 -43.94
C ALA A 411 41.33 14.85 -44.22
N ALA A 412 41.59 13.59 -44.57
CA ALA A 412 42.72 13.06 -45.34
C ALA A 412 44.13 13.62 -45.04
N ASN A 413 44.83 13.03 -44.06
CA ASN A 413 46.29 12.96 -44.02
C ASN A 413 46.73 11.58 -43.51
N ILE A 414 46.22 10.51 -44.13
CA ILE A 414 46.79 9.17 -43.97
C ILE A 414 47.37 8.79 -45.34
N VAL A 415 48.64 9.12 -45.54
CA VAL A 415 49.44 8.54 -46.63
C VAL A 415 49.82 7.13 -46.19
N PRO A 416 49.56 6.07 -46.97
CA PRO A 416 50.03 4.73 -46.66
C PRO A 416 51.56 4.73 -46.68
N LEU A 417 52.18 4.33 -45.56
CA LEU A 417 53.61 4.08 -45.52
C LEU A 417 53.86 2.77 -46.28
N VAL A 418 54.31 2.87 -47.52
CA VAL A 418 54.84 1.72 -48.26
C VAL A 418 56.13 1.31 -47.57
N LEU A 419 56.10 0.20 -46.84
CA LEU A 419 57.30 -0.45 -46.33
C LEU A 419 57.94 -1.21 -47.49
N ASN A 420 58.96 -0.61 -48.11
CA ASN A 420 59.92 -1.35 -48.91
C ASN A 420 60.95 -1.95 -47.96
N GLN A 421 60.93 -3.28 -47.80
CA GLN A 421 62.11 -4.14 -47.75
C GLN A 421 61.70 -5.59 -47.98
#